data_AF-A0A959Y6C1-F1
#
_entry.id   AF-A0A959Y6C1-F1
#
_cell.length_a   1.000
_cell.length_b   1.000
_cell.length_c   1.000
_cell.angle_alpha   90.00
_cell.angle_beta   90.00
_cell.angle_gamma   90.00
#
_symmetry.space_group_name_H-M   'P 1'
#
loop_
_entity.id
_entity.type
_entity.pdbx_description
1 polymer ?
#
loop_
_entity_poly.entity_id
_entity_poly.type
_entity_poly.pdbx_seq_one_letter_code
_entity_poly.pdbx_strand_id
1 'polypeptide(L)'
;RFNAAFEAEGAKACADFNELRDRIESGREARAAANALINGLRICDPAVGSGHFLVSALNELIAIKSELGILSHRNGDRVRHQRIAVENDELVVYDEEEGSLFEYRVGPDGRASAERQQLQETLFHEKRTLIEQCLFGVDINPNSVKICRLRLWIELLKHTYYLPGTQELETLPNIDINIKCGNSLIHRFALDADLGPALRKSKWNMDSYRLAVQTYRHAEDKTQKREMERLIDTIKGDFQVGISQDSKAVRDLNKAKNEYYLAYEKEQLFDAGGKSRLTRKQLEHRRKLEAKINSLTQVVEDLKNNVLFTNAFEWRFEFPEVLDDEGRFTGFDVVIGNPPYLRVRGASLAEVEFYRGGYEVSQNQFDLFHLFLERASHLVQSGGQVAYIIPNTLLANENCERLRGYILRRFEICSIVDIREFVFEGVGVEVLMLFLKAGN
;
A
#
# COMPACT_ATOMS: atom_id res chain seq x y z
N ARG A 1 2.06 13.07 14.02
CA ARG A 1 0.93 12.53 14.83
C ARG A 1 0.87 13.10 16.24
N PHE A 2 1.90 12.98 17.08
CA PHE A 2 1.89 13.53 18.44
C PHE A 2 1.46 15.00 18.52
N ASN A 3 2.07 15.89 17.73
CA ASN A 3 1.68 17.29 17.71
C ASN A 3 0.20 17.51 17.32
N ALA A 4 -0.32 16.75 16.35
CA ALA A 4 -1.74 16.83 16.00
C ALA A 4 -2.67 16.37 17.14
N ALA A 5 -2.28 15.33 17.89
CA ALA A 5 -3.01 14.89 19.07
C ALA A 5 -2.97 15.94 20.19
N PHE A 6 -1.80 16.53 20.45
CA PHE A 6 -1.65 17.59 21.43
C PHE A 6 -2.44 18.86 21.07
N GLU A 7 -2.44 19.26 19.79
CA GLU A 7 -3.20 20.40 19.30
C GLU A 7 -4.72 20.18 19.46
N ALA A 8 -5.21 18.96 19.21
CA ALA A 8 -6.61 18.61 19.44
C ALA A 8 -7.03 18.72 20.92
N GLU A 9 -6.08 18.53 21.84
CA GLU A 9 -6.25 18.72 23.29
C GLU A 9 -5.97 20.17 23.73
N GLY A 10 -5.70 21.10 22.80
CA GLY A 10 -5.41 22.50 23.09
C GLY A 10 -4.01 22.76 23.65
N ALA A 11 -3.10 21.80 23.51
CA ALA A 11 -1.76 21.88 24.04
C ALA A 11 -0.71 22.18 22.94
N LYS A 12 0.41 22.77 23.35
CA LYS A 12 1.47 23.23 22.43
C LYS A 12 2.13 22.05 21.70
N ALA A 13 2.51 22.23 20.44
CA ALA A 13 3.34 21.26 19.71
C ALA A 13 4.77 21.16 20.32
N CYS A 14 5.32 19.96 20.34
CA CYS A 14 6.72 19.71 20.67
C CYS A 14 7.61 20.03 19.46
N ALA A 15 8.74 20.70 19.69
CA ALA A 15 9.69 21.09 18.65
C ALA A 15 10.65 19.96 18.27
N ASP A 16 11.01 19.11 19.23
CA ASP A 16 11.95 18.01 19.03
C ASP A 16 11.59 16.75 19.82
N PHE A 17 12.39 15.71 19.61
CA PHE A 17 12.18 14.40 20.22
C PHE A 17 12.41 14.38 21.74
N ASN A 18 13.31 15.22 22.26
CA ASN A 18 13.55 15.32 23.70
C ASN A 18 12.36 15.97 24.41
N GLU A 19 11.82 17.07 23.85
CA GLU A 19 10.61 17.71 24.37
C GLU A 19 9.41 16.75 24.33
N LEU A 20 9.31 15.93 23.29
CA LEU A 20 8.29 14.88 23.21
C LEU A 20 8.45 13.84 24.32
N ARG A 21 9.66 13.32 24.52
CA ARG A 21 9.96 12.33 25.57
C ARG A 21 9.59 12.88 26.93
N ASP A 22 10.15 14.04 27.31
CA ASP A 22 9.98 14.64 28.63
C ASP A 22 8.50 14.91 28.95
N ARG A 23 7.69 15.20 27.93
CA ARG A 23 6.25 15.39 28.08
C ARG A 23 5.46 14.10 28.33
N ILE A 24 5.84 12.99 27.69
CA ILE A 24 5.12 11.71 27.83
C ILE A 24 5.38 11.07 29.19
N GLU A 25 6.51 11.37 29.84
CA GLU A 25 6.93 10.72 31.09
C GLU A 25 5.98 10.92 32.29
N SER A 26 5.01 11.83 32.22
CA SER A 26 4.22 12.26 33.37
C SER A 26 3.12 11.30 33.85
N GLY A 27 2.87 10.14 33.21
CA GLY A 27 1.84 9.20 33.71
C GLY A 27 1.65 7.89 32.94
N ARG A 28 1.00 6.89 33.56
CA ARG A 28 0.67 5.59 32.90
C ARG A 28 -0.31 5.79 31.73
N GLU A 29 -1.34 6.62 31.90
CA GLU A 29 -2.31 6.91 30.84
C GLU A 29 -1.67 7.65 29.65
N ALA A 30 -0.82 8.65 29.93
CA ALA A 30 -0.08 9.36 28.89
C ALA A 30 0.81 8.43 28.06
N ARG A 31 1.51 7.48 28.71
CA ARG A 31 2.32 6.46 28.03
C ARG A 31 1.47 5.51 27.18
N ALA A 32 0.32 5.09 27.70
CA ALA A 32 -0.61 4.23 26.95
C ALA A 32 -1.17 4.95 25.71
N ALA A 33 -1.58 6.22 25.84
CA ALA A 33 -2.02 7.05 24.72
C ALA A 33 -0.89 7.26 23.70
N ALA A 34 0.33 7.51 24.15
CA ALA A 34 1.48 7.65 23.28
C ALA A 34 1.81 6.35 22.53
N ASN A 35 1.75 5.19 23.21
CA ASN A 35 1.95 3.89 22.58
C ASN A 35 0.87 3.62 21.52
N ALA A 36 -0.40 3.96 21.82
CA ALA A 36 -1.51 3.87 20.88
C ALA A 36 -1.30 4.76 19.63
N LEU A 37 -0.71 5.95 19.78
CA LEU A 37 -0.38 6.81 18.65
C LEU A 37 0.67 6.19 17.72
N ILE A 38 1.69 5.52 18.27
CA ILE A 38 2.67 4.78 17.46
C ILE A 38 2.04 3.56 16.81
N ASN A 39 1.22 2.79 17.54
CA ASN A 39 0.46 1.65 16.99
C ASN A 39 -0.55 2.06 15.90
N GLY A 40 -0.93 3.33 15.85
CA GLY A 40 -1.80 3.89 14.81
C GLY A 40 -1.07 4.39 13.57
N LEU A 41 0.27 4.40 13.53
CA LEU A 41 1.05 4.78 12.35
C LEU A 41 0.85 3.79 11.22
N ARG A 42 0.81 4.27 9.98
CA ARG A 42 0.66 3.45 8.78
C ARG A 42 1.82 3.73 7.83
N ILE A 43 2.70 2.74 7.65
CA ILE A 43 3.90 2.79 6.82
C ILE A 43 3.69 1.84 5.64
N CYS A 44 3.83 2.35 4.42
CA CYS A 44 3.61 1.58 3.20
C CYS A 44 4.86 1.49 2.33
N ASP A 45 5.17 0.28 1.86
CA ASP A 45 6.03 0.08 0.70
C ASP A 45 5.23 -0.44 -0.51
N PRO A 46 4.99 0.40 -1.55
CA PRO A 46 4.17 0.03 -2.69
C PRO A 46 4.90 -0.90 -3.69
N ALA A 47 6.18 -1.19 -3.47
CA ALA A 47 7.00 -2.12 -4.24
C ALA A 47 7.93 -2.91 -3.30
N VAL A 48 7.31 -3.61 -2.33
CA VAL A 48 7.97 -4.10 -1.11
C VAL A 48 9.14 -5.04 -1.34
N GLY A 49 9.16 -5.76 -2.48
CA GLY A 49 10.24 -6.66 -2.84
C GLY A 49 10.54 -7.67 -1.73
N SER A 50 11.77 -7.62 -1.22
CA SER A 50 12.22 -8.53 -0.17
C SER A 50 11.67 -8.20 1.23
N GLY A 51 11.04 -7.03 1.43
CA GLY A 51 10.51 -6.60 2.73
C GLY A 51 11.51 -5.96 3.67
N HIS A 52 12.73 -5.64 3.21
CA HIS A 52 13.78 -5.07 4.06
C HIS A 52 13.34 -3.80 4.78
N PHE A 53 12.80 -2.81 4.06
CA PHE A 53 12.36 -1.55 4.66
C PHE A 53 11.31 -1.73 5.76
N LEU A 54 10.36 -2.66 5.58
CA LEU A 54 9.32 -2.90 6.58
C LEU A 54 9.87 -3.61 7.82
N VAL A 55 10.85 -4.51 7.67
CA VAL A 55 11.55 -5.13 8.80
C VAL A 55 12.39 -4.09 9.56
N SER A 56 13.13 -3.24 8.84
CA SER A 56 13.87 -2.13 9.48
C SER A 56 12.90 -1.18 10.19
N ALA A 57 11.79 -0.80 9.56
CA ALA A 57 10.76 0.04 10.18
C ALA A 57 10.17 -0.61 11.44
N LEU A 58 9.94 -1.93 11.45
CA LEU A 58 9.50 -2.66 12.63
C LEU A 58 10.47 -2.48 13.80
N ASN A 59 11.77 -2.69 13.55
CA ASN A 59 12.81 -2.61 14.57
C ASN A 59 12.99 -1.17 15.08
N GLU A 60 13.01 -0.20 14.16
CA GLU A 60 13.08 1.22 14.50
C GLU A 60 11.88 1.69 15.31
N LEU A 61 10.66 1.25 15.00
CA LEU A 61 9.48 1.58 15.80
C LEU A 61 9.58 1.05 17.24
N ILE A 62 10.14 -0.15 17.45
CA ILE A 62 10.37 -0.69 18.79
C ILE A 62 11.45 0.13 19.52
N ALA A 63 12.55 0.48 18.86
CA ALA A 63 13.60 1.31 19.43
C ALA A 63 13.07 2.70 19.82
N ILE A 64 12.30 3.36 18.94
CA ILE A 64 11.64 4.63 19.22
C ILE A 64 10.72 4.53 20.44
N LYS A 65 9.94 3.45 20.57
CA LYS A 65 9.08 3.25 21.75
C LYS A 65 9.89 3.07 23.04
N SER A 66 11.06 2.43 22.95
CA SER A 66 11.99 2.29 24.08
C SER A 66 12.55 3.65 24.48
N GLU A 67 13.03 4.43 23.51
CA GLU A 67 13.62 5.76 23.72
C GLU A 67 12.61 6.77 24.29
N LEU A 68 11.35 6.70 23.86
CA LEU A 68 10.25 7.49 24.42
C LEU A 68 9.75 6.98 25.78
N GLY A 69 10.20 5.80 26.23
CA GLY A 69 9.76 5.24 27.50
C GLY A 69 8.31 4.76 27.53
N ILE A 70 7.75 4.42 26.37
CA ILE A 70 6.34 4.05 26.21
C ILE A 70 6.11 2.54 26.03
N LEU A 71 7.18 1.76 25.84
CA LEU A 71 7.10 0.30 25.93
C LEU A 71 6.62 -0.09 27.33
N SER A 72 5.55 -0.88 27.35
CA SER A 72 4.92 -1.31 28.59
C SER A 72 4.64 -2.80 28.56
N HIS A 73 4.85 -3.46 29.68
CA HIS A 73 4.47 -4.85 29.88
C HIS A 73 2.94 -5.01 29.85
N ARG A 74 2.47 -6.27 29.76
CA ARG A 74 1.03 -6.61 29.75
C ARG A 74 0.24 -6.03 30.93
N ASN A 75 0.88 -5.84 32.08
CA ASN A 75 0.26 -5.26 33.29
C ASN A 75 0.23 -3.71 33.28
N GLY A 76 0.72 -3.07 32.23
CA GLY A 76 0.80 -1.61 32.07
C GLY A 76 2.01 -0.95 32.75
N ASP A 77 2.93 -1.74 33.32
CA ASP A 77 4.19 -1.22 33.85
C ASP A 77 5.17 -0.90 32.73
N ARG A 78 5.95 0.17 32.91
CA ARG A 78 7.01 0.57 31.97
C ARG A 78 8.06 -0.52 31.92
N VAL A 79 8.58 -0.82 30.74
CA VAL A 79 9.88 -1.50 30.62
C VAL A 79 10.95 -0.58 31.18
N ARG A 80 11.68 -1.01 32.21
CA ARG A 80 12.72 -0.22 32.90
C ARG A 80 14.04 -0.98 32.87
N HIS A 81 15.15 -0.25 32.85
CA HIS A 81 16.51 -0.81 32.90
C HIS A 81 16.91 -1.61 31.65
N GLN A 82 16.11 -1.54 30.57
CA GLN A 82 16.51 -2.04 29.26
C GLN A 82 16.53 -0.94 28.23
N ARG A 83 17.65 -0.85 27.53
CA ARG A 83 17.82 0.01 26.37
C ARG A 83 17.67 -0.86 25.13
N ILE A 84 16.74 -0.50 24.25
CA ILE A 84 16.55 -1.19 22.98
C ILE A 84 16.98 -0.26 21.85
N ALA A 85 17.86 -0.75 20.98
CA ALA A 85 18.41 0.00 19.87
C ALA A 85 18.47 -0.88 18.61
N VAL A 86 18.66 -0.26 17.45
CA VAL A 86 18.96 -0.97 16.21
C VAL A 86 20.45 -0.82 15.92
N GLU A 87 21.16 -1.95 15.80
CA GLU A 87 22.57 -2.00 15.45
C GLU A 87 22.77 -2.99 14.30
N ASN A 88 23.43 -2.54 13.22
CA ASN A 88 23.64 -3.34 12.02
C ASN A 88 22.33 -3.98 11.48
N ASP A 89 21.25 -3.19 11.41
CA ASP A 89 19.90 -3.61 11.01
C ASP A 89 19.21 -4.66 11.90
N GLU A 90 19.77 -4.97 13.07
CA GLU A 90 19.17 -5.89 14.04
C GLU A 90 18.72 -5.17 15.32
N LEU A 91 17.59 -5.60 15.87
CA LEU A 91 17.11 -5.12 17.16
C LEU A 91 17.95 -5.74 18.28
N VAL A 92 18.64 -4.90 19.03
CA VAL A 92 19.49 -5.29 20.15
C VAL A 92 18.91 -4.75 21.46
N VAL A 93 18.91 -5.60 22.48
CA VAL A 93 18.39 -5.28 23.81
C VAL A 93 19.54 -5.34 24.80
N TYR A 94 19.81 -4.23 25.48
CA TYR A 94 20.84 -4.12 26.51
C TYR A 94 20.21 -4.09 27.89
N ASP A 95 20.80 -4.82 28.82
CA ASP A 95 20.54 -4.64 30.24
C ASP A 95 21.43 -3.50 30.76
N GLU A 96 20.82 -2.41 31.24
CA GLU A 96 21.57 -1.24 31.71
C GLU A 96 22.27 -1.48 33.05
N GLU A 97 21.80 -2.43 33.85
CA GLU A 97 22.43 -2.76 35.14
C GLU A 97 23.65 -3.66 34.95
N GLU A 98 23.56 -4.63 34.04
CA GLU A 98 24.65 -5.56 33.75
C GLU A 98 25.61 -5.06 32.67
N GLY A 99 25.21 -4.06 31.87
CA GLY A 99 25.97 -3.58 30.70
C GLY A 99 26.13 -4.65 29.62
N SER A 100 25.28 -5.68 29.64
CA SER A 100 25.38 -6.88 28.82
C SER A 100 24.21 -7.00 27.83
N LEU A 101 24.36 -7.87 26.83
CA LEU A 101 23.27 -8.18 25.91
C LEU A 101 22.21 -9.01 26.63
N PHE A 102 20.96 -8.61 26.50
CA PHE A 102 19.83 -9.41 26.96
C PHE A 102 19.76 -10.70 26.14
N GLU A 103 19.77 -11.82 26.84
CA GLU A 103 19.52 -13.13 26.26
C GLU A 103 18.36 -13.80 26.99
N TYR A 104 17.35 -14.21 26.20
CA TYR A 104 16.28 -15.04 26.71
C TYR A 104 16.79 -16.46 26.96
N ARG A 105 17.05 -16.77 28.23
CA ARG A 105 17.52 -18.07 28.69
C ARG A 105 16.53 -18.70 29.65
N VAL A 106 16.33 -19.99 29.49
CA VAL A 106 15.48 -20.81 30.34
C VAL A 106 16.34 -21.69 31.23
N GLY A 107 16.00 -21.73 32.52
CA GLY A 107 16.69 -22.56 33.50
C GLY A 107 16.44 -24.06 33.30
N PRO A 108 17.17 -24.92 34.03
CA PRO A 108 16.98 -26.37 33.99
C PRO A 108 15.57 -26.84 34.38
N ASP A 109 14.84 -26.01 35.13
CA ASP A 109 13.44 -26.20 35.53
C ASP A 109 12.43 -25.83 34.43
N GLY A 110 12.92 -25.42 33.25
CA GLY A 110 12.08 -25.03 32.12
C GLY A 110 11.48 -23.63 32.27
N ARG A 111 11.98 -22.78 33.18
CA ARG A 111 11.45 -21.43 33.40
C ARG A 111 12.52 -20.36 33.20
N ALA A 112 12.13 -19.25 32.57
CA ALA A 112 12.91 -18.02 32.59
C ALA A 112 12.61 -17.24 33.90
N SER A 113 13.50 -16.30 34.27
CA SER A 113 13.18 -15.36 35.36
C SER A 113 11.96 -14.52 34.99
N ALA A 114 11.20 -14.08 35.99
CA ALA A 114 9.96 -13.33 35.78
C ALA A 114 10.19 -12.08 34.89
N GLU A 115 11.26 -11.33 35.16
CA GLU A 115 11.63 -10.14 34.39
C GLU A 115 11.98 -10.45 32.93
N ARG A 116 12.79 -11.49 32.69
CA ARG A 116 13.17 -11.90 31.32
C ARG A 116 11.98 -12.41 30.54
N GLN A 117 11.13 -13.21 31.18
CA GLN A 117 9.89 -13.68 30.59
C GLN A 117 8.99 -12.51 30.21
N GLN A 118 8.79 -11.56 31.13
CA GLN A 118 7.92 -10.41 30.92
C GLN A 118 8.41 -9.51 29.79
N LEU A 119 9.72 -9.27 29.69
CA LEU A 119 10.31 -8.51 28.58
C LEU A 119 10.17 -9.23 27.24
N GLN A 120 10.47 -10.53 27.20
CA GLN A 120 10.34 -11.35 25.99
C GLN A 120 8.90 -11.33 25.45
N GLU A 121 7.92 -11.53 26.34
CA GLU A 121 6.49 -11.41 26.00
C GLU A 121 6.16 -10.00 25.48
N THR A 122 6.69 -8.96 26.12
CA THR A 122 6.43 -7.56 25.72
C THR A 122 6.91 -7.30 24.30
N LEU A 123 8.15 -7.70 23.97
CA LEU A 123 8.71 -7.54 22.64
C LEU A 123 7.91 -8.33 21.58
N PHE A 124 7.52 -9.57 21.91
CA PHE A 124 6.71 -10.38 21.03
C PHE A 124 5.35 -9.73 20.70
N HIS A 125 4.63 -9.25 21.71
CA HIS A 125 3.31 -8.64 21.51
C HIS A 125 3.40 -7.31 20.79
N GLU A 126 4.37 -6.47 21.15
CA GLU A 126 4.56 -5.18 20.49
C GLU A 126 4.95 -5.36 19.02
N LYS A 127 5.86 -6.29 18.69
CA LYS A 127 6.17 -6.60 17.30
C LYS A 127 4.95 -7.10 16.54
N ARG A 128 4.17 -8.00 17.14
CA ARG A 128 2.94 -8.50 16.52
C ARG A 128 1.97 -7.36 16.23
N THR A 129 1.72 -6.47 17.18
CA THR A 129 0.83 -5.32 17.00
C THR A 129 1.30 -4.42 15.85
N LEU A 130 2.59 -4.09 15.80
CA LEU A 130 3.14 -3.26 14.73
C LEU A 130 3.05 -3.93 13.35
N ILE A 131 3.29 -5.23 13.26
CA ILE A 131 3.13 -6.00 12.01
C ILE A 131 1.67 -6.00 11.54
N GLU A 132 0.72 -6.20 12.46
CA GLU A 132 -0.71 -6.31 12.13
C GLU A 132 -1.36 -4.95 11.82
N GLN A 133 -0.86 -3.85 12.40
CA GLN A 133 -1.52 -2.54 12.35
C GLN A 133 -0.76 -1.47 11.57
N CYS A 134 0.58 -1.52 11.56
CA CYS A 134 1.39 -0.42 11.07
C CYS A 134 2.03 -0.65 9.71
N LEU A 135 2.35 -1.89 9.36
CA LEU A 135 3.19 -2.20 8.20
C LEU A 135 2.35 -2.70 7.04
N PHE A 136 2.43 -2.00 5.91
CA PHE A 136 1.68 -2.28 4.69
C PHE A 136 2.63 -2.43 3.52
N GLY A 137 2.34 -3.37 2.61
CA GLY A 137 3.22 -3.61 1.48
C GLY A 137 2.51 -4.22 0.28
N VAL A 138 2.97 -3.87 -0.91
CA VAL A 138 2.44 -4.40 -2.17
C VAL A 138 3.59 -4.83 -3.06
N ASP A 139 3.47 -5.99 -3.68
CA ASP A 139 4.36 -6.40 -4.76
C ASP A 139 3.58 -7.10 -5.87
N ILE A 140 4.00 -6.88 -7.13
CA ILE A 140 3.42 -7.59 -8.27
C ILE A 140 3.85 -9.06 -8.31
N ASN A 141 5.03 -9.38 -7.75
CA ASN A 141 5.57 -10.74 -7.70
C ASN A 141 5.07 -11.46 -6.43
N PRO A 142 4.29 -12.55 -6.57
CA PRO A 142 3.80 -13.30 -5.41
C PRO A 142 4.91 -13.92 -4.57
N ASN A 143 6.11 -14.16 -5.13
CA ASN A 143 7.24 -14.67 -4.36
C ASN A 143 7.85 -13.57 -3.47
N SER A 144 7.94 -12.33 -3.95
CA SER A 144 8.35 -11.18 -3.12
C SER A 144 7.43 -11.02 -1.92
N VAL A 145 6.10 -11.09 -2.15
CA VAL A 145 5.09 -11.06 -1.07
C VAL A 145 5.35 -12.16 -0.03
N LYS A 146 5.59 -13.41 -0.47
CA LYS A 146 5.88 -14.52 0.43
C LYS A 146 7.18 -14.31 1.22
N ILE A 147 8.23 -13.81 0.58
CA ILE A 147 9.52 -13.52 1.23
C ILE A 147 9.36 -12.42 2.27
N CYS A 148 8.68 -11.31 1.94
CA CYS A 148 8.40 -10.23 2.88
C CYS A 148 7.62 -10.73 4.10
N ARG A 149 6.54 -11.50 3.88
CA ARG A 149 5.76 -12.11 4.97
C ARG A 149 6.62 -13.04 5.83
N LEU A 150 7.46 -13.86 5.20
CA LEU A 150 8.39 -14.75 5.89
C LEU A 150 9.41 -13.97 6.74
N ARG A 151 9.96 -12.86 6.24
CA ARG A 151 10.92 -12.04 7.00
C ARG A 151 10.30 -11.38 8.22
N LEU A 152 9.14 -10.74 8.06
CA LEU A 152 8.39 -10.17 9.20
C LEU A 152 8.07 -11.26 10.23
N TRP A 153 7.72 -12.45 9.75
CA TRP A 153 7.44 -13.59 10.61
C TRP A 153 8.68 -14.11 11.36
N ILE A 154 9.83 -14.25 10.70
CA ILE A 154 11.09 -14.63 11.36
C ILE A 154 11.49 -13.58 12.40
N GLU A 155 11.31 -12.29 12.09
CA GLU A 155 11.64 -11.19 13.02
C GLU A 155 10.77 -11.20 14.28
N LEU A 156 9.50 -11.59 14.14
CA LEU A 156 8.62 -11.87 15.29
C LEU A 156 9.08 -13.11 16.06
N LEU A 157 9.47 -14.18 15.35
CA LEU A 157 9.90 -15.43 15.98
C LEU A 157 11.16 -15.29 16.84
N LYS A 158 12.06 -14.35 16.53
CA LYS A 158 13.24 -14.05 17.35
C LYS A 158 12.87 -13.75 18.82
N HIS A 159 11.61 -13.34 19.08
CA HIS A 159 11.12 -12.96 20.40
C HIS A 159 10.09 -13.95 20.98
N THR A 160 10.00 -15.19 20.47
CA THR A 160 9.14 -16.21 21.09
C THR A 160 9.58 -16.53 22.51
N TYR A 161 8.63 -16.98 23.31
CA TYR A 161 8.82 -17.29 24.73
C TYR A 161 8.18 -18.63 25.07
N TYR A 162 8.64 -19.28 26.13
CA TYR A 162 8.00 -20.48 26.65
C TYR A 162 6.76 -20.12 27.44
N LEU A 163 5.69 -20.90 27.29
CA LEU A 163 4.47 -20.71 28.05
C LEU A 163 4.74 -20.96 29.55
N PRO A 164 4.21 -20.13 30.46
CA PRO A 164 4.50 -20.26 31.88
C PRO A 164 4.19 -21.66 32.42
N GLY A 165 5.21 -22.32 32.96
CA GLY A 165 5.07 -23.64 33.57
C GLY A 165 5.00 -24.81 32.59
N THR A 166 5.23 -24.60 31.29
CA THR A 166 5.35 -25.67 30.29
C THR A 166 6.70 -25.59 29.56
N GLN A 167 7.03 -26.63 28.79
CA GLN A 167 8.17 -26.61 27.86
C GLN A 167 7.73 -26.28 26.42
N GLU A 168 6.50 -25.76 26.28
CA GLU A 168 5.93 -25.39 24.99
C GLU A 168 6.30 -23.94 24.66
N LEU A 169 6.86 -23.72 23.47
CA LEU A 169 7.07 -22.38 22.95
C LEU A 169 5.75 -21.80 22.47
N GLU A 170 5.52 -20.51 22.73
CA GLU A 170 4.54 -19.72 21.98
C GLU A 170 4.93 -19.82 20.51
N THR A 171 4.12 -20.52 19.72
CA THR A 171 4.38 -20.75 18.31
C THR A 171 3.41 -19.95 17.45
N LEU A 172 3.87 -19.58 16.25
CA LEU A 172 3.07 -19.28 15.06
C LEU A 172 1.66 -18.71 15.32
N PRO A 173 1.54 -17.47 15.83
CA PRO A 173 0.25 -16.82 15.83
C PRO A 173 -0.20 -16.66 14.37
N ASN A 174 -1.47 -16.95 14.11
CA ASN A 174 -2.10 -16.71 12.80
C ASN A 174 -2.26 -15.19 12.59
N ILE A 175 -1.17 -14.48 12.35
CA ILE A 175 -1.15 -13.01 12.24
C ILE A 175 -1.65 -12.55 10.88
N ASP A 176 -2.40 -11.46 10.87
CA ASP A 176 -2.83 -10.82 9.64
C ASP A 176 -1.74 -9.86 9.17
N ILE A 177 -0.99 -10.28 8.15
CA ILE A 177 0.12 -9.50 7.61
C ILE A 177 -0.39 -8.72 6.38
N ASN A 178 -0.38 -7.38 6.47
CA ASN A 178 -0.89 -6.47 5.43
C ASN A 178 0.06 -6.33 4.23
N ILE A 179 0.59 -7.44 3.73
CA ILE A 179 1.40 -7.52 2.53
C ILE A 179 0.59 -8.22 1.44
N LYS A 180 0.26 -7.54 0.36
CA LYS A 180 -0.67 -8.03 -0.67
C LYS A 180 0.00 -8.14 -2.04
N CYS A 181 -0.52 -9.03 -2.89
CA CYS A 181 0.00 -9.22 -4.24
C CYS A 181 -0.81 -8.39 -5.23
N GLY A 182 -0.15 -7.58 -6.05
CA GLY A 182 -0.79 -6.76 -7.08
C GLY A 182 0.13 -5.70 -7.67
N ASN A 183 -0.26 -5.15 -8.81
CA ASN A 183 0.35 -4.01 -9.45
C ASN A 183 -0.18 -2.74 -8.80
N SER A 184 0.61 -2.18 -7.87
CA SER A 184 0.33 -0.93 -7.15
C SER A 184 0.11 0.29 -8.03
N LEU A 185 0.56 0.25 -9.29
CA LEU A 185 0.42 1.33 -10.26
C LEU A 185 -0.86 1.24 -11.11
N ILE A 186 -1.54 0.10 -11.16
CA ILE A 186 -2.75 -0.08 -11.96
C ILE A 186 -3.95 -0.25 -11.05
N HIS A 187 -5.02 0.48 -11.35
CA HIS A 187 -6.28 0.42 -10.61
C HIS A 187 -7.44 0.59 -11.58
N ARG A 188 -8.57 -0.04 -11.28
CA ARG A 188 -9.84 0.13 -11.98
C ARG A 188 -10.60 1.32 -11.43
N PHE A 189 -10.44 1.60 -10.13
CA PHE A 189 -11.10 2.69 -9.44
C PHE A 189 -10.07 3.68 -8.90
N ALA A 190 -10.17 4.95 -9.31
CA ALA A 190 -9.33 5.98 -8.73
C ALA A 190 -9.59 6.09 -7.23
N LEU A 191 -8.57 6.51 -6.46
CA LEU A 191 -8.66 6.59 -4.99
C LEU A 191 -9.76 7.57 -4.54
N ASP A 192 -10.03 8.60 -5.34
CA ASP A 192 -11.04 9.63 -5.16
C ASP A 192 -12.35 9.35 -5.92
N ALA A 193 -12.46 8.22 -6.63
CA ALA A 193 -13.64 7.93 -7.43
C ALA A 193 -14.90 7.80 -6.56
N ASP A 194 -15.97 8.47 -6.99
CA ASP A 194 -17.32 8.18 -6.53
C ASP A 194 -17.72 6.80 -7.09
N LEU A 195 -17.81 5.80 -6.20
CA LEU A 195 -18.22 4.45 -6.57
C LEU A 195 -19.73 4.38 -6.84
N GLY A 196 -20.50 5.42 -6.50
CA GLY A 196 -21.96 5.49 -6.63
C GLY A 196 -22.51 5.05 -7.99
N PRO A 197 -21.95 5.49 -9.13
CA PRO A 197 -22.38 5.04 -10.45
C PRO A 197 -22.14 3.54 -10.72
N ALA A 198 -21.04 2.96 -10.22
CA ALA A 198 -20.77 1.53 -10.34
C ALA A 198 -21.69 0.68 -9.44
N LEU A 199 -22.05 1.23 -8.29
CA LEU A 199 -22.93 0.64 -7.27
C LEU A 199 -24.40 0.60 -7.67
N ARG A 200 -24.90 1.60 -8.43
CA ARG A 200 -26.33 1.71 -8.81
C ARG A 200 -26.88 0.53 -9.63
N LYS A 201 -26.02 -0.33 -10.17
CA LYS A 201 -26.40 -1.50 -10.98
C LYS A 201 -26.12 -2.85 -10.30
N SER A 202 -25.53 -2.86 -9.10
CA SER A 202 -25.29 -4.10 -8.33
C SER A 202 -26.30 -4.23 -7.18
N LYS A 203 -26.35 -5.41 -6.55
CA LYS A 203 -27.15 -5.61 -5.32
C LYS A 203 -26.62 -4.76 -4.14
N TRP A 204 -25.41 -4.23 -4.26
CA TRP A 204 -24.69 -3.55 -3.20
C TRP A 204 -24.71 -2.04 -3.43
N ASN A 205 -24.93 -1.27 -2.37
CA ASN A 205 -24.85 0.19 -2.39
C ASN A 205 -23.65 0.68 -1.56
N MET A 206 -23.37 1.99 -1.63
CA MET A 206 -22.22 2.58 -0.94
C MET A 206 -22.29 2.33 0.57
N ASP A 207 -23.50 2.34 1.13
CA ASP A 207 -23.74 2.10 2.56
C ASP A 207 -23.42 0.66 2.96
N SER A 208 -23.74 -0.32 2.11
CA SER A 208 -23.41 -1.74 2.33
C SER A 208 -21.90 -1.96 2.33
N TYR A 209 -21.20 -1.32 1.38
CA TYR A 209 -19.73 -1.36 1.32
C TYR A 209 -19.11 -0.67 2.53
N ARG A 210 -19.57 0.54 2.88
CA ARG A 210 -19.12 1.27 4.06
C ARG A 210 -19.35 0.47 5.34
N LEU A 211 -20.51 -0.18 5.48
CA LEU A 211 -20.81 -1.02 6.64
C LEU A 211 -19.89 -2.25 6.69
N ALA A 212 -19.61 -2.90 5.56
CA ALA A 212 -18.68 -4.03 5.52
C ALA A 212 -17.25 -3.63 5.91
N VAL A 213 -16.78 -2.48 5.42
CA VAL A 213 -15.47 -1.90 5.79
C VAL A 213 -15.44 -1.50 7.26
N GLN A 214 -16.46 -0.82 7.77
CA GLN A 214 -16.55 -0.46 9.19
C GLN A 214 -16.56 -1.71 10.08
N THR A 215 -17.36 -2.72 9.72
CA THR A 215 -17.42 -3.99 10.47
C THR A 215 -16.08 -4.72 10.43
N TYR A 216 -15.36 -4.67 9.31
CA TYR A 216 -14.00 -5.20 9.22
C TYR A 216 -13.03 -4.45 10.13
N ARG A 217 -13.07 -3.11 10.12
CA ARG A 217 -12.17 -2.25 10.93
C ARG A 217 -12.40 -2.41 12.44
N HIS A 218 -13.64 -2.67 12.84
CA HIS A 218 -14.03 -2.86 14.25
C HIS A 218 -14.15 -4.33 14.65
N ALA A 219 -13.71 -5.27 13.82
CA ALA A 219 -13.82 -6.68 14.12
C ALA A 219 -13.02 -7.04 15.38
N GLU A 220 -13.68 -7.66 16.36
CA GLU A 220 -13.05 -8.04 17.63
C GLU A 220 -12.30 -9.38 17.51
N ASP A 221 -12.62 -10.18 16.49
CA ASP A 221 -12.01 -11.48 16.26
C ASP A 221 -11.67 -11.75 14.78
N LYS A 222 -10.80 -12.75 14.57
CA LYS A 222 -10.28 -13.13 13.25
C LYS A 222 -11.32 -13.80 12.35
N THR A 223 -12.33 -14.44 12.93
CA THR A 223 -13.41 -15.09 12.17
C THR A 223 -14.28 -14.04 11.52
N GLN A 224 -14.70 -13.03 12.29
CA GLN A 224 -15.44 -11.88 11.80
C GLN A 224 -14.64 -11.13 10.72
N LYS A 225 -13.33 -10.91 10.94
CA LYS A 225 -12.45 -10.27 9.95
C LYS A 225 -12.44 -11.03 8.61
N ARG A 226 -12.36 -12.37 8.64
CA ARG A 226 -12.42 -13.23 7.44
C ARG A 226 -13.77 -13.24 6.74
N GLU A 227 -14.86 -13.21 7.48
CA GLU A 227 -16.21 -13.15 6.92
C GLU A 227 -16.43 -11.82 6.18
N MET A 228 -15.99 -10.72 6.78
CA MET A 228 -16.05 -9.40 6.15
C MET A 228 -15.11 -9.29 4.95
N GLU A 229 -13.92 -9.90 4.99
CA GLU A 229 -13.02 -9.98 3.84
C GLU A 229 -13.70 -10.66 2.64
N ARG A 230 -14.37 -11.81 2.86
CA ARG A 230 -15.14 -12.51 1.81
C ARG A 230 -16.31 -11.68 1.27
N LEU A 231 -16.99 -10.94 2.16
CA LEU A 231 -18.08 -10.04 1.75
C LEU A 231 -17.55 -8.90 0.88
N ILE A 232 -16.45 -8.28 1.30
CA ILE A 232 -15.77 -7.23 0.53
C ILE A 232 -15.32 -7.77 -0.83
N ASP A 233 -14.77 -8.99 -0.91
CA ASP A 233 -14.40 -9.63 -2.17
C ASP A 233 -15.59 -9.93 -3.08
N THR A 234 -16.72 -10.34 -2.51
CA THR A 234 -17.97 -10.55 -3.26
C THR A 234 -18.48 -9.22 -3.85
N ILE A 235 -18.49 -8.18 -3.01
CA ILE A 235 -18.83 -6.81 -3.40
C ILE A 235 -17.91 -6.33 -4.55
N LYS A 236 -16.59 -6.58 -4.46
CA LYS A 236 -15.61 -6.30 -5.53
C LYS A 236 -15.99 -7.01 -6.83
N GLY A 237 -16.24 -8.32 -6.77
CA GLY A 237 -16.62 -9.13 -7.93
C GLY A 237 -17.83 -8.57 -8.67
N ASP A 238 -18.86 -8.16 -7.93
CA ASP A 238 -20.07 -7.58 -8.50
C ASP A 238 -19.84 -6.21 -9.15
N PHE A 239 -18.92 -5.38 -8.63
CA PHE A 239 -18.54 -4.11 -9.25
C PHE A 239 -17.80 -4.27 -10.58
N GLN A 240 -16.95 -5.30 -10.66
CA GLN A 240 -16.19 -5.57 -11.87
C GLN A 240 -17.11 -5.85 -13.07
N VAL A 241 -18.26 -6.50 -12.84
CA VAL A 241 -19.24 -6.81 -13.87
C VAL A 241 -19.99 -5.55 -14.34
N GLY A 242 -20.42 -4.68 -13.42
CA GLY A 242 -21.25 -3.51 -13.72
C GLY A 242 -20.59 -2.43 -14.59
N ILE A 243 -19.28 -2.19 -14.42
CA ILE A 243 -18.54 -1.11 -15.10
C ILE A 243 -18.15 -1.45 -16.54
N SER A 244 -18.01 -2.74 -16.83
CA SER A 244 -17.69 -3.24 -18.18
C SER A 244 -18.71 -2.85 -19.25
N GLN A 245 -19.88 -2.32 -18.85
CA GLN A 245 -20.98 -1.96 -19.74
C GLN A 245 -21.08 -0.46 -20.11
N ASP A 246 -20.34 0.46 -19.46
CA ASP A 246 -20.49 1.93 -19.61
C ASP A 246 -19.27 2.68 -20.19
N SER A 247 -18.20 1.97 -20.57
CA SER A 247 -16.98 2.62 -21.09
C SER A 247 -17.22 3.40 -22.39
N LYS A 248 -16.40 4.42 -22.66
CA LYS A 248 -16.44 5.16 -23.94
C LYS A 248 -16.29 4.21 -25.13
N ALA A 249 -15.41 3.22 -25.02
CA ALA A 249 -15.23 2.19 -26.05
C ALA A 249 -16.49 1.34 -26.28
N VAL A 250 -17.25 0.99 -25.22
CA VAL A 250 -18.53 0.27 -25.33
C VAL A 250 -19.60 1.16 -25.99
N ARG A 251 -19.66 2.45 -25.63
CA ARG A 251 -20.59 3.41 -26.26
C ARG A 251 -20.27 3.63 -27.73
N ASP A 252 -18.99 3.79 -28.07
CA ASP A 252 -18.53 3.96 -29.45
C ASP A 252 -18.73 2.69 -30.27
N LEU A 253 -18.56 1.50 -29.66
CA LEU A 253 -18.85 0.21 -30.29
C LEU A 253 -20.35 0.07 -30.60
N ASN A 254 -21.22 0.36 -29.64
CA ASN A 254 -22.67 0.30 -29.83
C ASN A 254 -23.14 1.30 -30.88
N LYS A 255 -22.55 2.50 -30.90
CA LYS A 255 -22.84 3.50 -31.94
C LYS A 255 -22.43 3.00 -33.33
N ALA A 256 -21.22 2.43 -33.46
CA ALA A 256 -20.74 1.89 -34.73
C ALA A 256 -21.57 0.67 -35.20
N LYS A 257 -21.96 -0.23 -34.30
CA LYS A 257 -22.85 -1.36 -34.60
C LYS A 257 -24.24 -0.89 -35.04
N ASN A 258 -24.82 0.09 -34.36
CA ASN A 258 -26.12 0.66 -34.74
C ASN A 258 -26.05 1.36 -36.11
N GLU A 259 -24.97 2.10 -36.40
CA GLU A 259 -24.74 2.73 -37.69
C GLU A 259 -24.64 1.68 -38.81
N TYR A 260 -23.87 0.61 -38.59
CA TYR A 260 -23.76 -0.52 -39.53
C TYR A 260 -25.11 -1.21 -39.76
N TYR A 261 -25.85 -1.50 -38.69
CA TYR A 261 -27.16 -2.13 -38.76
C TYR A 261 -28.15 -1.30 -39.59
N LEU A 262 -28.26 0.00 -39.31
CA LEU A 262 -29.17 0.91 -40.01
C LEU A 262 -28.82 1.07 -41.50
N ALA A 263 -27.53 1.13 -41.83
CA ALA A 263 -27.07 1.40 -43.19
C ALA A 263 -27.02 0.16 -44.10
N TYR A 264 -26.88 -1.05 -43.53
CA TYR A 264 -26.56 -2.24 -44.33
C TYR A 264 -27.35 -3.51 -43.99
N GLU A 265 -27.83 -3.69 -42.76
CA GLU A 265 -28.60 -4.89 -42.37
C GLU A 265 -30.11 -4.66 -42.36
N LYS A 266 -30.55 -3.45 -41.99
CA LYS A 266 -31.98 -3.11 -41.91
C LYS A 266 -32.69 -3.16 -43.26
N GLU A 267 -32.02 -2.76 -44.35
CA GLU A 267 -32.59 -2.84 -45.71
C GLU A 267 -32.74 -4.29 -46.21
N GLN A 268 -31.85 -5.21 -45.81
CA GLN A 268 -31.90 -6.62 -46.21
C GLN A 268 -33.08 -7.40 -45.60
N LEU A 269 -33.66 -6.90 -44.50
CA LEU A 269 -34.81 -7.51 -43.82
C LEU A 269 -36.16 -7.14 -44.46
N PHE A 270 -36.23 -6.05 -45.22
CA PHE A 270 -37.47 -5.58 -45.88
C PHE A 270 -37.48 -5.77 -47.40
N ASP A 271 -36.33 -6.05 -48.01
CA ASP A 271 -36.24 -6.33 -49.45
C ASP A 271 -35.89 -7.81 -49.71
N ALA A 272 -36.93 -8.65 -49.72
CA ALA A 272 -36.81 -10.05 -50.10
C ALA A 272 -36.69 -10.27 -51.63
N GLY A 273 -36.49 -9.21 -52.43
CA GLY A 273 -36.58 -9.30 -53.90
C GLY A 273 -35.53 -8.55 -54.72
N GLY A 274 -34.80 -7.58 -54.17
CA GLY A 274 -33.86 -6.74 -54.92
C GLY A 274 -32.42 -6.79 -54.43
N LYS A 275 -31.49 -7.40 -55.18
CA LYS A 275 -30.04 -7.20 -54.96
C LYS A 275 -29.65 -5.79 -55.40
N SER A 276 -29.88 -4.78 -54.55
CA SER A 276 -29.28 -3.46 -54.71
C SER A 276 -27.76 -3.58 -54.62
N ARG A 277 -27.06 -3.30 -55.73
CA ARG A 277 -25.61 -3.43 -55.83
C ARG A 277 -24.98 -2.20 -55.18
N LEU A 278 -24.36 -2.40 -54.01
CA LEU A 278 -23.67 -1.33 -53.26
C LEU A 278 -22.69 -0.55 -54.15
N THR A 279 -22.73 0.78 -54.03
CA THR A 279 -21.78 1.65 -54.73
C THR A 279 -20.36 1.51 -54.17
N ARG A 280 -19.35 1.91 -54.96
CA ARG A 280 -17.93 1.88 -54.53
C ARG A 280 -17.70 2.65 -53.22
N LYS A 281 -18.38 3.78 -53.02
CA LYS A 281 -18.33 4.57 -51.77
C LYS A 281 -18.97 3.85 -50.58
N GLN A 282 -20.11 3.19 -50.80
CA GLN A 282 -20.78 2.40 -49.75
C GLN A 282 -19.96 1.16 -49.35
N LEU A 283 -19.30 0.50 -50.31
CA LEU A 283 -18.37 -0.61 -50.04
C LEU A 283 -17.16 -0.16 -49.21
N GLU A 284 -16.59 1.01 -49.50
CA GLU A 284 -15.47 1.56 -48.73
C GLU A 284 -15.89 1.99 -47.32
N HIS A 285 -17.05 2.63 -47.17
CA HIS A 285 -17.61 3.00 -45.87
C HIS A 285 -17.93 1.76 -45.02
N ARG A 286 -18.52 0.71 -45.62
CA ARG A 286 -18.79 -0.57 -44.96
C ARG A 286 -17.51 -1.21 -44.42
N ARG A 287 -16.46 -1.29 -45.24
CA ARG A 287 -15.14 -1.82 -44.80
C ARG A 287 -14.55 -1.02 -43.64
N LYS A 288 -14.68 0.31 -43.65
CA LYS A 288 -14.20 1.18 -42.55
C LYS A 288 -15.00 0.94 -41.26
N LEU A 289 -16.31 0.79 -41.36
CA LEU A 289 -17.18 0.46 -40.23
C LEU A 289 -16.89 -0.94 -39.68
N GLU A 290 -16.77 -1.96 -40.53
CA GLU A 290 -16.40 -3.33 -40.14
C GLU A 290 -15.04 -3.35 -39.42
N ALA A 291 -14.02 -2.67 -39.96
CA ALA A 291 -12.71 -2.57 -39.32
C ALA A 291 -12.79 -1.83 -37.96
N LYS A 292 -13.59 -0.77 -37.88
CA LYS A 292 -13.81 -0.02 -36.64
C LYS A 292 -14.56 -0.85 -35.59
N ILE A 293 -15.58 -1.61 -36.01
CA ILE A 293 -16.33 -2.52 -35.13
C ILE A 293 -15.42 -3.64 -34.64
N ASN A 294 -14.60 -4.25 -35.49
CA ASN A 294 -13.67 -5.29 -35.08
C ASN A 294 -12.62 -4.77 -34.09
N SER A 295 -12.04 -3.60 -34.38
CA SER A 295 -11.08 -2.95 -33.46
C SER A 295 -11.73 -2.59 -32.12
N LEU A 296 -12.91 -1.96 -32.12
CA LEU A 296 -13.62 -1.62 -30.89
C LEU A 296 -14.16 -2.86 -30.15
N THR A 297 -14.51 -3.93 -30.88
CA THR A 297 -14.92 -5.21 -30.27
C THR A 297 -13.74 -5.84 -29.57
N GLN A 298 -12.56 -5.87 -30.19
CA GLN A 298 -11.34 -6.35 -29.53
C GLN A 298 -11.03 -5.51 -28.30
N VAL A 299 -11.08 -4.17 -28.38
CA VAL A 299 -10.89 -3.29 -27.22
C VAL A 299 -11.94 -3.55 -26.13
N VAL A 300 -13.21 -3.79 -26.48
CA VAL A 300 -14.26 -4.09 -25.49
C VAL A 300 -14.12 -5.50 -24.91
N GLU A 301 -13.71 -6.48 -25.70
CA GLU A 301 -13.39 -7.83 -25.23
C GLU A 301 -12.16 -7.81 -24.34
N ASP A 302 -11.12 -7.08 -24.70
CA ASP A 302 -9.96 -6.82 -23.85
C ASP A 302 -10.39 -6.08 -22.58
N LEU A 303 -11.30 -5.11 -22.67
CA LEU A 303 -11.84 -4.42 -21.49
C LEU A 303 -12.70 -5.33 -20.58
N LYS A 304 -13.42 -6.29 -21.17
CA LYS A 304 -14.28 -7.25 -20.45
C LYS A 304 -13.48 -8.42 -19.87
N ASN A 305 -12.49 -8.90 -20.60
CA ASN A 305 -11.57 -9.98 -20.24
C ASN A 305 -10.30 -9.44 -19.56
N ASN A 306 -10.31 -8.17 -19.16
CA ASN A 306 -9.19 -7.28 -18.82
C ASN A 306 -7.99 -7.94 -18.12
N VAL A 307 -7.11 -8.50 -18.95
CA VAL A 307 -5.76 -8.94 -18.57
C VAL A 307 -5.00 -7.79 -17.89
N LEU A 308 -5.24 -6.54 -18.32
CA LEU A 308 -4.67 -5.34 -17.70
C LEU A 308 -4.98 -5.25 -16.20
N PHE A 309 -6.22 -5.56 -15.81
CA PHE A 309 -6.67 -5.46 -14.42
C PHE A 309 -6.59 -6.79 -13.67
N THR A 310 -6.10 -7.88 -14.29
CA THR A 310 -5.94 -9.18 -13.60
C THR A 310 -5.08 -9.06 -12.36
N ASN A 311 -4.04 -8.21 -12.43
CA ASN A 311 -3.16 -7.92 -11.31
C ASN A 311 -3.35 -6.50 -10.77
N ALA A 312 -4.42 -5.78 -11.10
CA ALA A 312 -4.60 -4.42 -10.59
C ALA A 312 -4.78 -4.42 -9.07
N PHE A 313 -4.24 -3.39 -8.43
CA PHE A 313 -4.31 -3.25 -6.98
C PHE A 313 -5.28 -2.14 -6.58
N GLU A 314 -6.42 -2.54 -6.04
CA GLU A 314 -7.44 -1.62 -5.58
C GLU A 314 -7.20 -1.24 -4.10
N TRP A 315 -6.36 -0.24 -3.88
CA TRP A 315 -5.93 0.19 -2.54
C TRP A 315 -7.03 0.31 -1.48
N ARG A 316 -8.18 0.90 -1.83
CA ARG A 316 -9.32 1.07 -0.92
C ARG A 316 -9.94 -0.26 -0.47
N PHE A 317 -9.78 -1.30 -1.28
CA PHE A 317 -10.38 -2.61 -1.06
C PHE A 317 -9.40 -3.58 -0.42
N GLU A 318 -8.13 -3.47 -0.76
CA GLU A 318 -7.07 -4.34 -0.25
C GLU A 318 -6.56 -3.90 1.13
N PHE A 319 -6.68 -2.60 1.45
CA PHE A 319 -6.33 -2.01 2.74
C PHE A 319 -7.49 -1.15 3.28
N PRO A 320 -8.57 -1.76 3.78
CA PRO A 320 -9.66 -1.01 4.42
C PRO A 320 -9.19 -0.25 5.68
N GLU A 321 -8.05 -0.61 6.28
CA GLU A 321 -7.46 0.07 7.43
C GLU A 321 -7.09 1.53 7.14
N VAL A 322 -6.83 1.90 5.88
CA VAL A 322 -6.50 3.28 5.45
C VAL A 322 -7.72 4.06 4.96
N LEU A 323 -8.92 3.61 5.33
CA LEU A 323 -10.16 4.35 5.09
C LEU A 323 -10.64 5.03 6.37
N ASP A 324 -11.31 6.18 6.23
CA ASP A 324 -12.08 6.79 7.32
C ASP A 324 -13.43 6.09 7.50
N ASP A 325 -14.23 6.55 8.47
CA ASP A 325 -15.55 6.00 8.75
C ASP A 325 -16.54 6.32 7.62
N GLU A 326 -16.19 7.25 6.74
CA GLU A 326 -16.89 7.53 5.49
C GLU A 326 -16.49 6.65 4.30
N GLY A 327 -15.48 5.77 4.46
CA GLY A 327 -14.94 4.96 3.38
C GLY A 327 -14.10 5.75 2.37
N ARG A 328 -13.66 6.96 2.74
CA ARG A 328 -12.73 7.79 1.98
C ARG A 328 -11.30 7.38 2.31
N PHE A 329 -10.44 7.43 1.31
CA PHE A 329 -9.04 7.07 1.46
C PHE A 329 -8.30 8.15 2.26
N THR A 330 -7.78 7.80 3.44
CA THR A 330 -7.03 8.74 4.29
C THR A 330 -5.54 8.74 3.95
N GLY A 331 -5.03 7.64 3.39
CA GLY A 331 -3.62 7.47 3.08
C GLY A 331 -2.76 6.98 4.25
N PHE A 332 -1.46 6.97 4.00
CA PHE A 332 -0.40 6.49 4.88
C PHE A 332 0.37 7.65 5.53
N ASP A 333 0.89 7.44 6.75
CA ASP A 333 1.79 8.40 7.40
C ASP A 333 3.14 8.47 6.70
N VAL A 334 3.64 7.32 6.25
CA VAL A 334 4.91 7.20 5.56
C VAL A 334 4.75 6.28 4.36
N VAL A 335 5.26 6.70 3.21
CA VAL A 335 5.49 5.84 2.04
C VAL A 335 7.00 5.70 1.86
N ILE A 336 7.52 4.48 1.97
CA ILE A 336 8.95 4.18 1.91
C ILE A 336 9.21 3.10 0.86
N GLY A 337 10.39 3.08 0.26
CA GLY A 337 10.75 1.96 -0.60
C GLY A 337 11.92 2.21 -1.54
N ASN A 338 12.22 1.16 -2.31
CA ASN A 338 13.15 1.20 -3.42
C ASN A 338 12.39 0.77 -4.68
N PRO A 339 11.68 1.70 -5.34
CA PRO A 339 10.85 1.37 -6.48
C PRO A 339 11.71 0.89 -7.67
N PRO A 340 11.17 0.08 -8.59
CA PRO A 340 11.92 -0.44 -9.72
C PRO A 340 12.43 0.68 -10.66
N TYR A 341 13.71 0.58 -11.06
CA TYR A 341 14.39 1.57 -11.92
C TYR A 341 14.27 1.28 -13.41
N LEU A 342 13.60 0.18 -13.77
CA LEU A 342 13.50 -0.26 -15.14
C LEU A 342 12.68 0.77 -15.95
N ARG A 343 13.13 0.99 -17.19
CA ARG A 343 12.26 1.54 -18.22
C ARG A 343 11.00 0.68 -18.29
N VAL A 344 9.92 1.28 -18.77
CA VAL A 344 8.68 0.55 -19.13
C VAL A 344 8.91 -0.28 -20.40
N ARG A 345 9.94 -1.14 -20.38
CA ARG A 345 10.29 -2.14 -21.39
C ARG A 345 9.79 -3.48 -20.88
N GLY A 346 8.84 -4.08 -21.60
CA GLY A 346 8.18 -5.31 -21.19
C GLY A 346 6.75 -5.13 -20.67
N ALA A 347 6.30 -3.89 -20.43
CA ALA A 347 4.88 -3.62 -20.24
C ALA A 347 4.13 -3.78 -21.57
N SER A 348 2.91 -4.30 -21.48
CA SER A 348 1.99 -4.38 -22.61
C SER A 348 1.61 -2.99 -23.13
N LEU A 349 1.16 -2.92 -24.38
CA LEU A 349 0.66 -1.66 -24.95
C LEU A 349 -0.49 -1.07 -24.12
N ALA A 350 -1.34 -1.92 -23.54
CA ALA A 350 -2.45 -1.51 -22.67
C ALA A 350 -1.95 -0.86 -21.37
N GLU A 351 -0.91 -1.40 -20.75
CA GLU A 351 -0.30 -0.81 -19.55
C GLU A 351 0.34 0.54 -19.86
N VAL A 352 1.09 0.64 -20.96
CA VAL A 352 1.71 1.90 -21.38
C VAL A 352 0.64 2.97 -21.63
N GLU A 353 -0.47 2.62 -22.29
CA GLU A 353 -1.58 3.53 -22.53
C GLU A 353 -2.27 3.93 -21.23
N PHE A 354 -2.47 3.00 -20.30
CA PHE A 354 -2.99 3.29 -18.96
C PHE A 354 -2.09 4.30 -18.23
N TYR A 355 -0.77 4.08 -18.23
CA TYR A 355 0.16 4.99 -17.57
C TYR A 355 0.15 6.38 -18.22
N ARG A 356 0.12 6.45 -19.56
CA ARG A 356 0.05 7.73 -20.30
C ARG A 356 -1.25 8.51 -20.06
N GLY A 357 -2.36 7.79 -19.88
CA GLY A 357 -3.65 8.42 -19.60
C GLY A 357 -3.88 8.78 -18.12
N GLY A 358 -3.23 8.06 -17.20
CA GLY A 358 -3.51 8.12 -15.76
C GLY A 358 -2.45 8.81 -14.90
N TYR A 359 -1.25 9.07 -15.43
CA TYR A 359 -0.15 9.71 -14.70
C TYR A 359 0.31 10.98 -15.40
N GLU A 360 0.48 12.07 -14.66
CA GLU A 360 0.97 13.34 -15.18
C GLU A 360 2.44 13.25 -15.63
N VAL A 361 3.24 12.45 -14.92
CA VAL A 361 4.70 12.34 -15.13
C VAL A 361 5.09 11.43 -16.30
N SER A 362 4.14 10.73 -16.92
CA SER A 362 4.37 9.68 -17.93
C SER A 362 4.49 10.20 -19.38
N GLN A 363 4.84 11.46 -19.56
CA GLN A 363 5.02 12.04 -20.91
C GLN A 363 6.42 11.74 -21.47
N ASN A 364 6.55 11.65 -22.80
CA ASN A 364 7.79 11.25 -23.49
C ASN A 364 8.28 9.86 -23.04
N GLN A 365 9.56 9.73 -22.67
CA GLN A 365 10.17 8.55 -22.06
C GLN A 365 10.09 8.68 -20.54
N PHE A 366 9.67 7.63 -19.86
CA PHE A 366 9.58 7.57 -18.40
C PHE A 366 9.95 6.17 -17.91
N ASP A 367 10.41 6.10 -16.66
CA ASP A 367 10.74 4.86 -15.96
C ASP A 367 9.70 4.57 -14.87
N LEU A 368 9.63 3.34 -14.38
CA LEU A 368 8.64 2.95 -13.36
C LEU A 368 8.74 3.80 -12.09
N PHE A 369 9.96 4.17 -11.65
CA PHE A 369 10.13 5.01 -10.46
C PHE A 369 9.44 6.39 -10.57
N HIS A 370 9.23 6.92 -11.79
CA HIS A 370 8.47 8.15 -12.00
C HIS A 370 7.02 7.93 -11.57
N LEU A 371 6.42 6.84 -12.02
CA LEU A 371 5.04 6.47 -11.68
C LEU A 371 4.89 6.16 -10.19
N PHE A 372 5.88 5.53 -9.56
CA PHE A 372 5.88 5.26 -8.13
C PHE A 372 5.97 6.53 -7.27
N LEU A 373 6.71 7.54 -7.70
CA LEU A 373 6.75 8.85 -7.04
C LEU A 373 5.41 9.59 -7.15
N GLU A 374 4.82 9.63 -8.33
CA GLU A 374 3.49 10.19 -8.50
C GLU A 374 2.45 9.41 -7.69
N ARG A 375 2.49 8.07 -7.74
CA ARG A 375 1.62 7.22 -6.91
C ARG A 375 1.80 7.50 -5.42
N ALA A 376 3.02 7.67 -4.94
CA ALA A 376 3.28 7.99 -3.54
C ALA A 376 2.55 9.26 -3.09
N SER A 377 2.45 10.28 -3.96
CA SER A 377 1.71 11.52 -3.66
C SER A 377 0.21 11.32 -3.43
N HIS A 378 -0.35 10.24 -4.00
CA HIS A 378 -1.75 9.88 -3.83
C HIS A 378 -1.96 8.90 -2.66
N LEU A 379 -0.91 8.21 -2.23
CA LEU A 379 -0.95 7.24 -1.13
C LEU A 379 -0.66 7.89 0.22
N VAL A 380 0.25 8.85 0.25
CA VAL A 380 0.62 9.55 1.48
C VAL A 380 -0.49 10.52 1.89
N GLN A 381 -0.78 10.60 3.19
CA GLN A 381 -1.72 11.58 3.72
C GLN A 381 -1.07 12.99 3.76
N SER A 382 -1.90 14.01 3.91
CA SER A 382 -1.44 15.40 4.12
C SER A 382 -0.47 15.49 5.31
N GLY A 383 0.68 16.13 5.12
CA GLY A 383 1.73 16.23 6.13
C GLY A 383 2.52 14.93 6.40
N GLY A 384 2.15 13.81 5.76
CA GLY A 384 2.91 12.57 5.77
C GLY A 384 4.22 12.66 4.96
N GLN A 385 5.04 11.62 5.04
CA GLN A 385 6.38 11.61 4.44
C GLN A 385 6.53 10.55 3.35
N VAL A 386 7.37 10.85 2.36
CA VAL A 386 7.80 9.90 1.32
C VAL A 386 9.32 9.79 1.36
N ALA A 387 9.85 8.58 1.43
CA ALA A 387 11.29 8.31 1.45
C ALA A 387 11.64 7.23 0.43
N TYR A 388 12.35 7.57 -0.64
CA TYR A 388 12.73 6.61 -1.67
C TYR A 388 14.22 6.60 -1.98
N ILE A 389 14.72 5.41 -2.34
CA ILE A 389 16.00 5.26 -3.04
C ILE A 389 15.70 5.14 -4.54
N ILE A 390 16.16 6.08 -5.34
CA ILE A 390 15.87 6.19 -6.78
C ILE A 390 17.11 6.60 -7.57
N PRO A 391 17.13 6.42 -8.90
CA PRO A 391 18.27 6.81 -9.72
C PRO A 391 18.57 8.32 -9.60
N ASN A 392 19.84 8.68 -9.53
CA ASN A 392 20.26 10.09 -9.46
C ASN A 392 19.96 10.88 -10.75
N THR A 393 19.58 10.19 -11.83
CA THR A 393 19.12 10.77 -13.09
C THR A 393 17.97 11.75 -12.90
N LEU A 394 17.20 11.63 -11.81
CA LEU A 394 16.21 12.62 -11.38
C LEU A 394 16.76 14.05 -11.40
N LEU A 395 18.03 14.26 -11.01
CA LEU A 395 18.63 15.58 -10.82
C LEU A 395 18.88 16.33 -12.14
N ALA A 396 19.29 15.62 -13.19
CA ALA A 396 19.82 16.26 -14.41
C ALA A 396 19.14 15.81 -15.71
N ASN A 397 18.49 14.65 -15.74
CA ASN A 397 17.93 14.12 -16.99
C ASN A 397 16.73 14.96 -17.45
N GLU A 398 16.69 15.31 -18.75
CA GLU A 398 15.59 16.06 -19.38
C GLU A 398 14.26 15.31 -19.27
N ASN A 399 14.27 13.97 -19.37
CA ASN A 399 13.06 13.16 -19.20
C ASN A 399 12.44 13.28 -17.80
N CYS A 400 13.22 13.68 -16.79
CA CYS A 400 12.73 13.89 -15.43
C CYS A 400 12.24 15.33 -15.17
N GLU A 401 12.21 16.22 -16.16
CA GLU A 401 11.78 17.63 -15.96
C GLU A 401 10.36 17.72 -15.41
N ARG A 402 9.42 16.97 -16.00
CA ARG A 402 8.04 16.92 -15.49
C ARG A 402 7.94 16.34 -14.11
N LEU A 403 8.72 15.30 -13.81
CA LEU A 403 8.75 14.70 -12.49
C LEU A 403 9.29 15.70 -11.45
N ARG A 404 10.37 16.43 -11.74
CA ARG A 404 10.86 17.52 -10.87
C ARG A 404 9.78 18.58 -10.66
N GLY A 405 9.12 19.02 -11.72
CA GLY A 405 8.01 19.96 -11.63
C GLY A 405 6.83 19.43 -10.79
N TYR A 406 6.52 18.14 -10.91
CA TYR A 406 5.49 17.47 -10.11
C TYR A 406 5.88 17.44 -8.62
N ILE A 407 7.12 17.06 -8.31
CA ILE A 407 7.65 17.02 -6.95
C ILE A 407 7.53 18.39 -6.29
N LEU A 408 8.00 19.45 -6.97
CA LEU A 408 7.96 20.82 -6.44
C LEU A 408 6.54 21.37 -6.22
N ARG A 409 5.52 20.81 -6.90
CA ARG A 409 4.13 21.20 -6.70
C ARG A 409 3.42 20.41 -5.60
N ARG A 410 3.77 19.14 -5.41
CA ARG A 410 3.07 18.23 -4.49
C ARG A 410 3.75 18.06 -3.14
N PHE A 411 5.04 18.36 -3.07
CA PHE A 411 5.85 18.07 -1.90
C PHE A 411 6.75 19.23 -1.49
N GLU A 412 7.00 19.30 -0.19
CA GLU A 412 8.18 19.95 0.37
C GLU A 412 9.36 18.96 0.30
N ILE A 413 10.51 19.41 -0.22
CA ILE A 413 11.73 18.59 -0.25
C ILE A 413 12.44 18.75 1.10
N CYS A 414 12.42 17.71 1.93
CA CYS A 414 13.08 17.70 3.22
C CYS A 414 14.59 17.52 3.07
N SER A 415 15.01 16.57 2.22
CA SER A 415 16.42 16.26 1.99
C SER A 415 16.62 15.48 0.70
N ILE A 416 17.77 15.70 0.06
CA ILE A 416 18.28 14.90 -1.05
C ILE A 416 19.71 14.48 -0.70
N VAL A 417 19.95 13.18 -0.66
CA VAL A 417 21.28 12.61 -0.42
C VAL A 417 21.74 11.90 -1.70
N ASP A 418 22.62 12.55 -2.45
CA ASP A 418 23.20 12.02 -3.70
C ASP A 418 24.33 11.03 -3.39
N ILE A 419 24.13 9.76 -3.72
CA ILE A 419 25.11 8.69 -3.46
C ILE A 419 25.91 8.45 -4.74
N ARG A 420 27.10 9.04 -4.79
CA ARG A 420 28.00 9.01 -5.96
C ARG A 420 28.87 7.76 -6.03
N GLU A 421 28.39 6.67 -5.45
CA GLU A 421 29.06 5.37 -5.41
C GLU A 421 28.06 4.27 -5.79
N PHE A 422 28.56 3.19 -6.39
CA PHE A 422 27.73 2.03 -6.70
C PHE A 422 27.48 1.21 -5.43
N VAL A 423 26.36 1.50 -4.76
CA VAL A 423 25.97 0.82 -3.51
C VAL A 423 25.35 -0.56 -3.71
N PHE A 424 24.88 -0.87 -4.93
CA PHE A 424 24.27 -2.15 -5.25
C PHE A 424 25.23 -3.01 -6.07
N GLU A 425 25.66 -4.13 -5.50
CA GLU A 425 26.59 -5.06 -6.15
C GLU A 425 26.01 -5.58 -7.47
N GLY A 426 26.79 -5.49 -8.56
CA GLY A 426 26.37 -5.91 -9.90
C GLY A 426 25.37 -4.98 -10.60
N VAL A 427 25.01 -3.84 -10.00
CA VAL A 427 24.10 -2.85 -10.58
C VAL A 427 24.84 -1.54 -10.87
N GLY A 428 25.06 -1.23 -12.15
CA GLY A 428 25.73 -0.01 -12.59
C GLY A 428 24.82 1.23 -12.61
N VAL A 429 24.06 1.46 -11.52
CA VAL A 429 23.14 2.61 -11.40
C VAL A 429 23.50 3.42 -10.16
N GLU A 430 23.82 4.70 -10.35
CA GLU A 430 23.97 5.67 -9.26
C GLU A 430 22.59 6.09 -8.75
N VAL A 431 22.47 6.21 -7.42
CA VAL A 431 21.20 6.46 -6.75
C VAL A 431 21.28 7.65 -5.81
N LEU A 432 20.12 8.16 -5.43
CA LEU A 432 19.96 9.13 -4.37
C LEU A 432 18.89 8.65 -3.39
N MET A 433 18.95 9.14 -2.16
CA MET A 433 17.86 9.07 -1.21
C MET A 433 17.08 10.39 -1.26
N LEU A 434 15.78 10.28 -1.52
CA LEU A 434 14.86 11.41 -1.61
C LEU A 434 13.89 11.38 -0.44
N PHE A 435 13.89 12.44 0.37
CA PHE A 435 12.98 12.62 1.49
C PHE A 435 12.05 13.80 1.22
N LEU A 436 10.76 13.51 1.17
CA LEU A 436 9.70 14.47 0.85
C LEU A 436 8.68 14.51 1.98
N LYS A 437 8.02 15.65 2.13
CA LYS A 437 6.82 15.81 2.95
C LYS A 437 5.66 16.25 2.07
N ALA A 438 4.53 15.56 2.19
CA ALA A 438 3.33 15.88 1.43
C ALA A 438 2.80 17.25 1.85
N GLY A 439 2.52 18.11 0.85
CA GLY A 439 1.88 19.40 1.09
C GLY A 439 0.47 19.25 1.67
N ASN A 440 -0.06 20.35 2.19
CA ASN A 440 -1.45 20.44 2.65
C ASN A 440 -2.44 20.52 1.49
#